data_AF-A0AAU9S9Q2-F1
#
_entry.id   AF-A0AAU9S9Q2-F1
#
_cell.length_a   1.000
_cell.length_b   1.000
_cell.length_c   1.000
_cell.angle_alpha   90.00
_cell.angle_beta   90.00
_cell.angle_gamma   90.00
#
_symmetry.space_group_name_H-M   'P 1'
#
loop_
_entity.id
_entity.type
_entity.pdbx_description
1 polymer ?
#
loop_
_entity_poly.entity_id
_entity_poly.type
_entity_poly.pdbx_seq_one_letter_code
_entity_poly.pdbx_strand_id
1 'polypeptide(L)'
;MALRLSFLTLFLFAAALSSCLMVSASLVEGKVSCFDCPNDYDYSGIMVSVSCSHTETRFTASTDKKGEFMSELPSRDTSNCEAELQGSFKQLYAATKAIKSKIVKLEGDKYGLSSKLIFLRSSPRSLGSFGSSKTVDLPVPREWGLAPTSYYFPFFPIIGIP
;
A
#
# COMPACT_ATOMS: atom_id res chain seq x y z
N MET A 1 -27.93 -25.40 -50.83
CA MET A 1 -26.85 -25.91 -49.95
C MET A 1 -25.92 -24.80 -49.44
N ALA A 2 -25.62 -23.76 -50.23
CA ALA A 2 -24.78 -22.62 -49.83
C ALA A 2 -25.27 -21.87 -48.57
N LEU A 3 -26.58 -21.62 -48.44
CA LEU A 3 -27.15 -20.89 -47.29
C LEU A 3 -26.87 -21.57 -45.94
N ARG A 4 -26.85 -22.92 -45.91
CA ARG A 4 -26.60 -23.68 -44.68
C ARG A 4 -25.14 -23.63 -44.24
N LEU A 5 -24.20 -23.55 -45.20
CA LEU A 5 -22.79 -23.34 -44.86
C LEU A 5 -22.55 -21.94 -44.28
N SER A 6 -23.24 -20.92 -44.80
CA SER A 6 -23.11 -19.54 -44.30
C SER A 6 -23.60 -19.37 -42.85
N PHE A 7 -24.67 -20.05 -42.47
CA PHE A 7 -25.13 -20.07 -41.08
C PHE A 7 -24.16 -20.82 -40.16
N LEU A 8 -23.56 -21.91 -40.65
CA LEU A 8 -22.60 -22.70 -39.88
C LEU A 8 -21.29 -21.93 -39.66
N THR A 9 -20.80 -21.21 -40.68
CA THR A 9 -19.62 -20.35 -40.56
C THR A 9 -19.87 -19.15 -39.64
N LEU A 10 -21.03 -18.51 -39.72
CA LEU A 10 -21.40 -17.41 -38.82
C LEU A 10 -21.53 -17.87 -37.36
N PHE A 11 -22.11 -19.05 -37.14
CA PHE A 11 -22.25 -19.64 -35.80
C PHE A 11 -20.89 -20.04 -35.20
N LEU A 12 -19.99 -20.62 -36.00
CA LEU A 12 -18.63 -20.94 -35.57
C LEU A 12 -17.80 -19.67 -35.28
N PHE A 13 -18.00 -18.60 -36.05
CA PHE A 13 -17.33 -17.31 -35.82
C PHE A 13 -17.81 -16.65 -34.52
N ALA A 14 -19.11 -16.70 -34.24
CA ALA A 14 -19.68 -16.23 -32.98
C ALA A 14 -19.22 -17.06 -31.76
N ALA A 15 -19.10 -18.38 -31.91
CA ALA A 15 -18.62 -19.27 -30.86
C ALA A 15 -17.13 -19.04 -30.52
N ALA A 16 -16.29 -18.73 -31.51
CA ALA A 16 -14.87 -18.44 -31.31
C ALA A 16 -14.63 -17.10 -30.57
N LEU A 17 -15.54 -16.14 -30.66
CA LEU A 17 -15.48 -14.86 -29.94
C LEU A 17 -15.93 -14.99 -28.46
N SER A 18 -16.59 -16.10 -28.09
CA SER A 18 -17.16 -16.30 -26.76
C SER A 18 -16.16 -16.82 -25.71
N SER A 19 -14.90 -17.08 -26.07
CA SER A 19 -13.86 -17.43 -25.10
C SER A 19 -13.39 -16.19 -24.34
N CYS A 20 -14.28 -15.62 -23.54
CA CYS A 20 -13.91 -14.69 -22.48
C CYS A 20 -13.15 -15.49 -21.42
N LEU A 21 -11.85 -15.23 -21.31
CA LEU A 21 -11.06 -15.67 -20.18
C LEU A 21 -11.65 -15.05 -18.92
N MET A 22 -12.40 -15.83 -18.14
CA MET A 22 -12.77 -15.49 -16.78
C MET A 22 -11.49 -15.44 -15.95
N VAL A 23 -10.85 -14.26 -15.91
CA VAL A 23 -9.84 -13.97 -14.91
C VAL A 23 -10.60 -13.71 -13.62
N SER A 24 -10.80 -14.77 -12.83
CA SER A 24 -11.26 -14.65 -11.46
C SER A 24 -10.17 -13.92 -10.66
N ALA A 25 -10.37 -12.63 -10.42
CA ALA A 25 -9.53 -11.84 -9.53
C ALA A 25 -9.76 -12.35 -8.10
N SER A 26 -8.69 -12.83 -7.46
CA SER A 26 -8.76 -13.22 -6.04
C SER A 26 -8.76 -11.95 -5.20
N LEU A 27 -9.72 -11.85 -4.29
CA LEU A 27 -10.02 -10.63 -3.57
C LEU A 27 -9.72 -10.83 -2.08
N VAL A 28 -9.02 -9.85 -1.50
CA VAL A 28 -8.68 -9.81 -0.08
C VAL A 28 -9.59 -8.83 0.63
N GLU A 29 -10.23 -9.30 1.68
CA GLU A 29 -11.03 -8.49 2.58
C GLU A 29 -10.29 -8.34 3.92
N GLY A 30 -10.27 -7.13 4.45
CA GLY A 30 -9.61 -6.85 5.72
C GLY A 30 -10.20 -5.66 6.43
N LYS A 31 -9.86 -5.55 7.72
CA LYS A 31 -10.30 -4.44 8.57
C LYS A 31 -9.15 -3.88 9.37
N VAL A 32 -9.02 -2.56 9.37
CA VAL A 32 -8.10 -1.84 10.24
C VAL A 32 -8.78 -1.53 11.58
N SER A 33 -8.02 -1.53 12.65
CA SER A 33 -8.47 -1.22 14.00
C SER A 33 -7.64 -0.09 14.57
N CYS A 34 -8.27 0.75 15.39
CA CYS A 34 -7.57 1.79 16.13
C CYS A 34 -7.54 1.44 17.62
N PHE A 35 -6.40 1.69 18.27
CA PHE A 35 -6.21 1.38 19.67
C PHE A 35 -6.75 2.49 20.61
N ASP A 36 -6.63 3.76 20.22
CA ASP A 36 -6.91 4.94 21.05
C ASP A 36 -7.95 5.90 20.43
N CYS A 37 -8.74 5.41 19.48
CA CYS A 37 -9.76 6.21 18.82
C CYS A 37 -11.08 6.23 19.60
N PRO A 38 -11.85 7.34 19.51
CA PRO A 38 -13.22 7.37 20.01
C PRO A 38 -14.12 6.40 19.21
N ASN A 39 -15.27 6.02 19.80
CA ASN A 39 -16.18 5.03 19.22
C ASN A 39 -16.73 5.42 17.82
N ASP A 40 -16.80 6.71 17.52
CA ASP A 40 -17.33 7.30 16.29
C ASP A 40 -16.23 7.73 15.31
N TYR A 41 -15.01 7.19 15.47
CA TYR A 41 -13.89 7.55 14.61
C TYR A 41 -14.14 7.17 13.14
N ASP A 42 -13.86 8.12 12.25
CA ASP A 42 -13.91 7.90 10.80
C ASP A 42 -12.61 7.28 10.31
N TYR A 43 -12.69 6.00 9.91
CA TYR A 43 -11.59 5.23 9.37
C TYR A 43 -11.39 5.44 7.86
N SER A 44 -12.17 6.30 7.20
CA SER A 44 -12.08 6.52 5.77
C SER A 44 -10.72 7.06 5.33
N GLY A 45 -10.22 6.59 4.18
CA GLY A 45 -9.00 7.13 3.59
C GLY A 45 -7.70 6.66 4.25
N ILE A 46 -7.73 5.53 4.96
CA ILE A 46 -6.52 4.84 5.42
C ILE A 46 -6.07 3.91 4.29
N MET A 47 -4.82 4.07 3.86
CA MET A 47 -4.23 3.32 2.77
C MET A 47 -3.57 2.04 3.30
N VAL A 48 -3.93 0.92 2.69
CA VAL A 48 -3.36 -0.40 2.93
C VAL A 48 -2.78 -0.92 1.63
N SER A 49 -1.51 -1.29 1.62
CA SER A 49 -0.86 -1.92 0.47
C SER A 49 -0.84 -3.43 0.62
N VAL A 50 -1.29 -4.14 -0.42
CA VAL A 50 -1.19 -5.59 -0.57
C VAL A 50 -0.04 -5.91 -1.51
N SER A 51 0.86 -6.79 -1.07
CA SER A 51 2.01 -7.23 -1.86
C SER A 51 2.31 -8.71 -1.62
N CYS A 52 2.89 -9.39 -2.61
CA CYS A 52 3.29 -10.79 -2.49
C CYS A 52 4.78 -10.92 -2.80
N SER A 53 5.50 -11.81 -2.11
CA SER A 53 6.97 -11.91 -2.23
C SER A 53 7.48 -12.20 -3.64
N HIS A 54 6.66 -12.81 -4.50
CA HIS A 54 7.03 -13.23 -5.85
C HIS A 54 6.74 -12.17 -6.92
N THR A 55 6.20 -11.01 -6.55
CA THR A 55 5.77 -9.96 -7.47
C THR A 55 6.18 -8.58 -6.99
N GLU A 56 6.73 -7.75 -7.87
CA GLU A 56 6.98 -6.32 -7.55
C GLU A 56 5.69 -5.49 -7.50
N THR A 57 4.59 -6.05 -7.98
CA THR A 57 3.28 -5.41 -7.98
C THR A 57 2.75 -5.25 -6.55
N ARG A 58 2.37 -4.01 -6.24
CA ARG A 58 1.71 -3.64 -4.98
C ARG A 58 0.39 -2.97 -5.31
N PHE A 59 -0.69 -3.46 -4.70
CA PHE A 59 -2.01 -2.86 -4.84
C PHE A 59 -2.33 -2.08 -3.58
N THR A 60 -2.74 -0.82 -3.74
CA THR A 60 -3.16 0.02 -2.62
C THR A 60 -4.67 0.10 -2.60
N ALA A 61 -5.27 -0.18 -1.45
CA ALA A 61 -6.68 0.00 -1.18
C ALA A 61 -6.87 1.08 -0.12
N SER A 62 -7.96 1.84 -0.25
CA SER A 62 -8.43 2.74 0.80
C SER A 62 -9.50 2.04 1.62
N THR A 63 -9.49 2.28 2.92
CA THR A 63 -10.55 1.87 3.84
C THR A 63 -11.78 2.76 3.73
N ASP A 64 -12.92 2.19 4.09
CA ASP A 64 -14.19 2.89 4.27
C ASP A 64 -14.33 3.50 5.69
N LYS A 65 -15.51 4.06 5.98
CA LYS A 65 -15.82 4.68 7.29
C LYS A 65 -15.74 3.70 8.47
N LYS A 66 -15.93 2.40 8.22
CA LYS A 66 -15.85 1.32 9.23
C LYS A 66 -14.45 0.73 9.35
N GLY A 67 -13.52 1.13 8.49
CA GLY A 67 -12.16 0.61 8.42
C GLY A 67 -12.04 -0.67 7.59
N GLU A 68 -13.08 -1.02 6.84
CA GLU A 68 -13.10 -2.18 5.96
C GLU A 68 -12.44 -1.79 4.62
N PHE A 69 -11.63 -2.69 4.07
CA PHE A 69 -11.00 -2.51 2.77
C PHE A 69 -11.05 -3.80 1.96
N MET A 70 -10.98 -3.62 0.65
CA MET A 70 -11.03 -4.69 -0.32
C MET A 70 -9.98 -4.42 -1.39
N SER A 71 -9.15 -5.42 -1.68
CA SER A 71 -8.05 -5.28 -2.64
C SER A 71 -7.89 -6.54 -3.47
N GLU A 72 -7.45 -6.38 -4.71
CA GLU A 72 -7.09 -7.50 -5.58
C GLU A 72 -5.73 -8.07 -5.16
N LEU A 73 -5.58 -9.39 -5.31
CA LEU A 73 -4.30 -10.04 -5.11
C LEU A 73 -3.42 -9.90 -6.35
N PRO A 74 -2.13 -9.53 -6.17
CA PRO A 74 -1.23 -9.35 -7.29
C PRO A 74 -0.86 -10.61 -8.06
N SER A 75 -1.17 -11.79 -7.54
CA SER A 75 -0.89 -13.07 -8.18
C SER A 75 -1.98 -14.09 -7.88
N ARG A 76 -2.12 -15.06 -8.80
CA ARG A 76 -2.86 -16.31 -8.55
C ARG A 76 -2.14 -17.19 -7.52
N ASP A 77 -0.81 -17.08 -7.46
CA ASP A 77 0.00 -17.69 -6.42
C ASP A 77 -0.04 -16.81 -5.17
N THR A 78 -0.93 -17.16 -4.26
CA THR A 78 -1.18 -16.41 -3.02
C THR A 78 -0.16 -16.73 -1.91
N SER A 79 0.96 -17.36 -2.27
CA SER A 79 2.00 -17.75 -1.32
C SER A 79 2.77 -16.52 -0.86
N ASN A 80 2.83 -16.32 0.46
CA ASN A 80 3.57 -15.23 1.11
C ASN A 80 3.11 -13.82 0.68
N CYS A 81 1.79 -13.61 0.69
CA CYS A 81 1.21 -12.29 0.53
C CYS A 81 1.03 -11.60 1.89
N GLU A 82 1.25 -10.29 1.93
CA GLU A 82 1.16 -9.45 3.12
C GLU A 82 0.38 -8.17 2.80
N ALA A 83 -0.38 -7.71 3.79
CA ALA A 83 -1.01 -6.42 3.82
C ALA A 83 -0.25 -5.52 4.80
N GLU A 84 0.09 -4.32 4.37
CA GLU A 84 0.84 -3.31 5.13
C GLU A 84 0.06 -2.00 5.20
N LEU A 85 -0.01 -1.42 6.40
CA LEU A 85 -0.60 -0.11 6.62
C LEU A 85 0.38 0.98 6.14
N GLN A 86 0.01 1.70 5.07
CA GLN A 86 0.85 2.77 4.49
C GLN A 86 0.64 4.13 5.16
N GLY A 87 -0.54 4.34 5.75
CA GLY A 87 -0.88 5.59 6.45
C GLY A 87 -2.21 6.17 6.01
N SER A 88 -2.44 7.45 6.26
CA SER A 88 -3.64 8.18 5.85
C SER A 88 -3.28 9.65 5.59
N PHE A 89 -4.25 10.45 5.14
CA PHE A 89 -4.15 11.91 5.12
C PHE A 89 -3.86 12.50 6.50
N LYS A 90 -4.23 11.78 7.56
CA LYS A 90 -3.85 12.09 8.95
C LYS A 90 -2.66 11.22 9.35
N GLN A 91 -1.74 11.78 10.13
CA GLN A 91 -0.62 11.02 10.68
C GLN A 91 -1.13 9.87 11.55
N LEU A 92 -0.77 8.63 11.19
CA LEU A 92 -1.06 7.43 11.95
C LEU A 92 0.23 6.86 12.52
N TYR A 93 0.16 6.31 13.72
CA TYR A 93 1.26 5.59 14.35
C TYR A 93 0.91 4.11 14.39
N ALA A 94 1.84 3.22 14.10
CA ALA A 94 1.60 1.78 14.21
C ALA A 94 2.82 1.11 14.83
N ALA A 95 2.59 0.11 15.67
CA ALA A 95 3.66 -0.75 16.13
C ALA A 95 4.16 -1.61 14.96
N THR A 96 5.46 -1.83 14.84
CA THR A 96 6.07 -2.60 13.74
C THR A 96 5.47 -4.02 13.59
N LYS A 97 4.95 -4.59 14.68
CA LYS A 97 4.30 -5.92 14.69
C LYS A 97 2.85 -5.90 14.20
N ALA A 98 2.19 -4.73 14.22
CA ALA A 98 0.78 -4.55 13.85
C ALA A 98 0.59 -3.73 12.57
N ILE A 99 1.68 -3.22 11.99
CA ILE A 99 1.68 -2.51 10.69
C ILE A 99 1.55 -3.47 9.51
N LYS A 100 1.93 -4.75 9.70
CA LYS A 100 1.89 -5.81 8.68
C LYS A 100 1.05 -6.99 9.16
N SER A 101 0.29 -7.58 8.25
CA SER A 101 -0.42 -8.84 8.45
C SER A 101 -0.21 -9.73 7.25
N LYS A 102 -0.02 -11.03 7.50
CA LYS A 102 -0.07 -12.04 6.44
C LYS A 102 -1.48 -12.17 5.91
N ILE A 103 -1.58 -12.43 4.61
CA ILE A 103 -2.84 -12.76 3.95
C ILE A 103 -2.97 -14.28 3.91
N VAL A 104 -4.10 -14.77 4.38
CA VAL A 104 -4.41 -16.19 4.46
C VAL A 104 -5.68 -16.48 3.67
N LYS A 105 -5.72 -17.66 3.07
CA LYS A 105 -6.92 -18.17 2.41
C LYS A 105 -7.96 -18.51 3.49
N LEU A 106 -9.14 -17.91 3.38
CA LEU A 106 -10.32 -18.23 4.18
C LEU A 106 -11.10 -19.38 3.49
N GLU A 107 -12.29 -19.68 4.00
CA GLU A 107 -13.15 -20.70 3.40
C GLU A 107 -13.55 -20.33 1.95
N GLY A 108 -13.43 -21.30 1.05
CA GLY A 108 -13.65 -21.09 -0.39
C GLY A 108 -12.53 -20.29 -1.05
N ASP A 109 -12.87 -19.36 -1.95
CA ASP A 109 -11.91 -18.50 -2.66
C ASP A 109 -11.78 -17.10 -2.05
N LYS A 110 -12.13 -16.97 -0.77
CA LYS A 110 -11.99 -15.72 -0.02
C LYS A 110 -10.62 -15.65 0.63
N TYR A 111 -10.08 -14.44 0.72
CA TYR A 111 -8.81 -14.19 1.40
C TYR A 111 -8.98 -13.12 2.45
N GLY A 112 -8.27 -13.25 3.56
CA GLY A 112 -8.33 -12.31 4.66
C GLY A 112 -7.02 -12.18 5.40
N LEU A 113 -7.06 -11.38 6.46
CA LEU A 113 -5.89 -11.09 7.27
C LEU A 113 -5.73 -12.10 8.40
N SER A 114 -4.50 -12.58 8.59
CA SER A 114 -4.16 -13.45 9.72
C SER A 114 -4.15 -12.71 11.06
N SER A 115 -3.85 -11.41 11.05
CA SER A 115 -3.83 -10.57 12.24
C SER A 115 -4.50 -9.22 11.96
N LYS A 116 -4.96 -8.56 13.02
CA LYS A 116 -5.55 -7.22 12.90
C LYS A 116 -4.45 -6.21 12.59
N LEU A 117 -4.69 -5.34 11.61
CA LEU A 117 -3.87 -4.14 11.40
C LEU A 117 -4.29 -3.09 12.41
N ILE A 118 -3.38 -2.69 13.30
CA ILE A 118 -3.70 -1.79 14.41
C ILE A 118 -2.84 -0.54 14.34
N PHE A 119 -3.50 0.62 14.41
CA PHE A 119 -2.85 1.92 14.50
C PHE A 119 -3.29 2.68 15.76
N LEU A 120 -2.53 3.74 16.06
CA LEU A 120 -2.78 4.73 17.08
C LEU A 120 -2.90 6.09 16.39
N ARG A 121 -3.86 6.88 16.86
CA ARG A 121 -4.04 8.27 16.45
C ARG A 121 -3.07 9.18 17.18
N SER A 122 -2.81 8.93 18.46
CA SER A 122 -1.89 9.72 19.27
C SER A 122 -0.51 9.06 19.33
N SER A 123 0.52 9.90 19.26
CA SER A 123 1.90 9.43 19.51
C SER A 123 2.01 8.94 20.96
N PRO A 124 2.53 7.74 21.21
CA PRO A 124 2.78 7.28 22.56
C PRO A 124 3.80 8.23 23.21
N ARG A 125 3.36 9.01 24.20
CA ARG A 125 4.17 10.03 24.90
C ARG A 125 5.38 9.47 25.66
N SER A 126 5.60 8.15 25.67
CA SER A 126 6.65 7.48 26.46
C SER A 126 7.63 6.63 25.66
N LEU A 127 7.69 6.74 24.32
CA LEU A 127 8.75 6.10 23.54
C LEU A 127 9.68 7.18 23.01
N GLY A 128 10.74 7.44 23.77
CA GLY A 128 11.84 8.29 23.34
C GLY A 128 12.27 7.95 21.91
N SER A 129 12.34 8.98 21.06
CA SER A 129 12.88 8.92 19.71
C SER A 129 12.25 7.84 18.81
N PHE A 130 10.95 7.97 18.51
CA PHE A 130 10.46 7.51 17.21
C PHE A 130 11.29 8.22 16.14
N GLY A 131 12.00 7.44 15.31
CA GLY A 131 12.97 7.91 14.32
C GLY A 131 12.40 8.96 13.38
N SER A 132 12.44 10.21 13.79
CA SER A 132 12.72 11.32 12.89
C SER A 132 14.04 10.96 12.23
N SER A 133 14.12 11.07 10.90
CA SER A 133 15.38 11.06 10.15
C SER A 133 16.26 12.18 10.69
N LYS A 134 16.87 11.95 11.85
CA LYS A 134 18.01 12.70 12.29
C LYS A 134 19.07 12.27 11.31
N THR A 135 19.37 13.16 10.37
CA THR A 135 20.70 13.25 9.77
C THR A 135 21.65 13.03 10.93
N VAL A 136 22.28 11.87 10.97
CA VAL A 136 23.31 11.60 11.96
C VAL A 136 24.43 12.53 11.53
N ASP A 137 24.53 13.69 12.19
CA ASP A 137 25.74 14.50 12.14
C ASP A 137 26.80 13.68 12.88
N LEU A 138 27.36 12.72 12.16
CA LEU A 138 28.60 12.07 12.52
C LEU A 138 29.60 13.20 12.74
N PRO A 139 30.23 13.30 13.92
CA PRO A 139 31.31 14.26 14.11
C PRO A 139 32.38 13.88 13.09
N VAL A 140 32.50 14.68 12.03
CA VAL A 140 33.48 14.45 10.97
C VAL A 140 34.85 14.44 11.64
N PRO A 141 35.61 13.34 11.59
CA PRO A 141 36.92 13.31 12.21
C PRO A 141 37.78 14.40 11.57
N ARG A 142 38.51 15.14 12.41
CA ARG A 142 39.32 16.32 12.07
C ARG A 142 40.41 16.04 11.02
N GLU A 143 40.56 14.78 10.62
CA GLU A 143 41.61 14.23 9.75
C GLU A 143 41.15 14.08 8.29
N TRP A 144 39.87 14.28 7.98
CA TRP A 144 39.41 14.41 6.60
C TRP A 144 39.69 15.84 6.14
N GLY A 145 40.84 16.03 5.49
CA GLY A 145 41.36 17.30 4.97
C GLY A 145 40.53 17.92 3.84
N LEU A 146 39.20 17.96 3.97
CA LEU A 146 38.33 18.83 3.20
C LEU A 146 38.29 20.17 3.92
N ALA A 147 38.79 21.22 3.26
CA ALA A 147 38.64 22.58 3.74
C ALA A 147 37.15 22.87 4.01
N PRO A 148 36.80 23.59 5.08
CA PRO A 148 35.41 23.88 5.43
C PRO A 148 34.79 24.82 4.39
N THR A 149 34.25 24.26 3.29
CA THR A 149 33.56 25.04 2.26
C THR A 149 32.08 25.18 2.60
N SER A 150 31.76 25.97 3.61
CA SER A 150 30.41 26.57 3.73
C SER A 150 30.34 27.88 4.53
N TYR A 151 31.48 28.50 4.86
CA TYR A 151 31.49 29.92 5.28
C TYR A 151 31.69 30.86 4.07
N TYR A 152 30.93 30.62 3.00
CA TYR A 152 30.82 31.51 1.85
C TYR A 152 29.42 31.38 1.26
N PHE A 153 28.46 32.11 1.84
CA PHE A 153 27.27 32.53 1.10
C PHE A 153 27.66 33.79 0.33
N PRO A 154 27.90 33.74 -1.00
CA PRO A 154 27.86 34.96 -1.78
C PRO A 154 26.39 35.41 -1.82
N PHE A 155 26.12 36.53 -1.15
CA PHE A 155 24.93 37.34 -1.36
C PHE A 155 24.78 37.55 -2.87
N PHE A 156 23.76 36.97 -3.50
CA PHE A 156 23.33 37.43 -4.82
C PHE A 156 22.48 38.68 -4.56
N PRO A 157 22.95 39.90 -4.85
CA PRO A 157 22.06 41.06 -4.82
C PRO A 157 20.95 40.80 -5.85
N ILE A 158 19.70 40.91 -5.42
CA ILE A 158 18.52 40.92 -6.28
C ILE A 158 18.72 42.10 -7.24
N ILE A 159 19.15 41.83 -8.46
CA ILE A 159 19.22 42.82 -9.52
C ILE A 159 17.78 43.21 -9.83
N GLY A 160 17.47 44.48 -9.57
CA GLY A 160 16.17 45.08 -9.80
C GLY A 160 15.71 44.86 -11.24
N ILE A 161 14.54 44.25 -11.37
CA ILE A 161 13.71 44.32 -12.56
C ILE A 161 12.81 45.55 -12.36
N PRO A 162 13.02 46.67 -13.06
CA PRO A 162 11.93 47.57 -13.40
C PRO A 162 11.06 46.97 -14.52
#